data_AF-B7PNR0-F1
#
_entry.id   AF-B7PNR0-F1
#
_cell.length_a   1.000
_cell.length_b   1.000
_cell.length_c   1.000
_cell.angle_alpha   90.00
_cell.angle_beta   90.00
_cell.angle_gamma   90.00
#
_symmetry.space_group_name_H-M   'P 1'
#
loop_
_entity.id
_entity.type
_entity.pdbx_description
1 polymer ?
#
loop_
_entity_poly.entity_id
_entity_poly.type
_entity_poly.pdbx_seq_one_letter_code
_entity_poly.pdbx_strand_id
1 'polypeptide(L)'
;MSNLTCLSSIYDVREAWDVISIMTSPFSSKALWADSWREKRLSKFLQYFTDREEQADAQGRGFLNKPTAKGFRVIISSTTSLLTYFAKELGYHYLLVARH
;
A
#
# COMPACT_ATOMS: atom_id res chain seq x y z
N MET A 1 -23.24 14.57 13.09
CA MET A 1 -22.19 14.43 12.04
C MET A 1 -20.94 13.69 12.54
N SER A 2 -20.95 13.03 13.69
CA SER A 2 -19.74 12.54 14.38
C SER A 2 -19.41 11.06 14.13
N ASN A 3 -20.39 10.21 13.79
CA ASN A 3 -20.16 8.77 13.59
C ASN A 3 -19.51 8.43 12.24
N LEU A 4 -19.82 9.19 11.18
CA LEU A 4 -19.29 8.92 9.82
C LEU A 4 -17.80 9.25 9.69
N THR A 5 -17.32 10.29 10.37
CA THR A 5 -15.89 10.68 10.39
C THR A 5 -15.04 9.75 11.25
N CYS A 6 -15.60 9.24 12.35
CA CYS A 6 -14.94 8.22 13.17
C CYS A 6 -14.81 6.89 12.41
N LEU A 7 -15.87 6.47 11.72
CA LEU A 7 -15.85 5.26 10.89
C LEU A 7 -14.82 5.39 9.76
N SER A 8 -14.81 6.49 9.00
CA SER A 8 -13.82 6.69 7.93
C SER A 8 -12.38 6.61 8.45
N SER A 9 -12.11 7.21 9.61
CA SER A 9 -10.80 7.16 10.26
C SER A 9 -10.38 5.74 10.66
N ILE A 10 -11.31 4.91 11.15
CA ILE A 10 -11.03 3.50 11.47
C ILE A 10 -10.71 2.71 10.20
N TYR A 11 -11.43 2.95 9.11
CA TYR A 11 -11.13 2.34 7.82
C TYR A 11 -9.75 2.77 7.31
N ASP A 12 -9.41 4.05 7.39
CA ASP A 12 -8.10 4.56 6.97
C ASP A 12 -6.94 3.89 7.72
N VAL A 13 -7.07 3.76 9.05
CA VAL A 13 -6.06 3.09 9.89
C VAL A 13 -5.94 1.62 9.51
N ARG A 14 -7.05 0.93 9.25
CA ARG A 14 -7.06 -0.48 8.88
C ARG A 14 -6.42 -0.72 7.51
N GLU A 15 -6.76 0.12 6.53
CA GLU A 15 -6.17 0.09 5.20
C GLU A 15 -4.64 0.29 5.26
N ALA A 16 -4.18 1.26 6.05
CA ALA A 16 -2.75 1.51 6.25
C ALA A 16 -2.05 0.36 7.00
N TRP A 17 -2.70 -0.22 8.01
CA TRP A 17 -2.13 -1.30 8.80
C TRP A 17 -1.91 -2.57 7.97
N ASP A 18 -2.84 -2.91 7.08
CA ASP A 18 -2.68 -4.05 6.17
C ASP A 18 -1.44 -3.89 5.28
N VAL A 19 -1.23 -2.70 4.73
CA VAL A 19 -0.05 -2.40 3.91
C VAL A 19 1.22 -2.48 4.74
N ILE A 20 1.26 -1.84 5.91
CA ILE A 20 2.43 -1.88 6.80
C ILE A 20 2.76 -3.33 7.13
N SER A 21 1.77 -4.16 7.48
CA SER A 21 2.00 -5.57 7.79
C SER A 21 2.57 -6.36 6.61
N ILE A 22 2.17 -6.05 5.38
CA ILE A 22 2.72 -6.70 4.17
C ILE A 22 4.16 -6.23 3.93
N MET A 23 4.39 -4.92 4.02
CA MET A 23 5.66 -4.28 3.69
C MET A 23 6.75 -4.51 4.76
N THR A 24 6.38 -4.85 5.99
CA THR A 24 7.31 -5.01 7.14
C THR A 24 7.46 -6.44 7.63
N SER A 25 6.89 -7.43 6.92
CA SER A 25 6.98 -8.82 7.37
C SER A 25 8.38 -9.42 7.15
N PRO A 26 9.03 -9.95 8.20
CA PRO A 26 10.34 -10.62 8.08
C PRO A 26 10.23 -12.11 7.70
N PHE A 27 9.02 -12.69 7.74
CA PHE A 27 8.82 -14.12 7.52
C PHE A 27 8.55 -14.47 6.05
N SER A 28 9.22 -15.51 5.54
CA SER A 28 9.02 -16.02 4.17
C SER A 28 7.58 -16.49 3.89
N SER A 29 6.91 -17.08 4.88
CA SER A 29 5.49 -17.44 4.82
C SER A 29 4.55 -16.24 4.64
N LYS A 30 5.05 -15.05 4.95
CA LYS A 30 4.37 -13.77 4.83
C LYS A 30 5.02 -12.86 3.78
N ALA A 31 5.93 -13.38 2.97
CA ALA A 31 6.56 -12.63 1.88
C ALA A 31 5.51 -12.13 0.88
N LEU A 32 5.94 -11.19 0.04
CA LEU A 32 5.15 -10.70 -1.07
C LEU A 32 5.37 -11.64 -2.27
N TRP A 33 4.36 -12.46 -2.58
CA TRP A 33 4.41 -13.39 -3.70
C TRP A 33 3.73 -12.77 -4.93
N ALA A 34 4.25 -13.08 -6.11
CA ALA A 34 3.58 -12.70 -7.36
C ALA A 34 2.20 -13.37 -7.47
N ASP A 35 1.23 -12.66 -8.04
CA ASP A 35 -0.19 -13.01 -8.19
C ASP A 35 -0.93 -13.30 -6.87
N SER A 36 -0.32 -12.99 -5.74
CA SER A 36 -0.86 -13.28 -4.41
C SER A 36 -1.91 -12.27 -3.96
N TRP A 37 -2.67 -12.64 -2.93
CA TRP A 37 -3.62 -11.73 -2.29
C TRP A 37 -2.93 -10.49 -1.70
N ARG A 38 -1.66 -10.60 -1.28
CA ARG A 38 -0.89 -9.49 -0.71
C ARG A 38 -0.51 -8.47 -1.78
N GLU A 39 -0.09 -8.92 -2.95
CA GLU A 39 0.15 -8.04 -4.10
C GLU A 39 -1.14 -7.32 -4.50
N LYS A 40 -2.23 -8.07 -4.66
CA LYS A 40 -3.55 -7.49 -4.97
C LYS A 40 -4.00 -6.50 -3.90
N ARG A 41 -3.66 -6.74 -2.62
CA ARG A 41 -3.96 -5.81 -1.52
C ARG A 41 -3.18 -4.50 -1.64
N LEU A 42 -1.91 -4.55 -2.02
CA LEU A 42 -1.10 -3.36 -2.28
C LEU A 42 -1.66 -2.54 -3.46
N SER A 43 -2.03 -3.20 -4.56
CA SER A 43 -2.65 -2.52 -5.71
C SER A 43 -3.99 -1.88 -5.35
N LYS A 44 -4.85 -2.60 -4.61
CA LYS A 44 -6.13 -2.07 -4.11
C LYS A 44 -5.92 -0.88 -3.18
N PHE A 45 -4.93 -0.95 -2.30
CA PHE A 45 -4.61 0.16 -1.42
C PHE A 45 -4.13 1.39 -2.21
N LEU A 46 -3.28 1.21 -3.23
CA LEU A 46 -2.85 2.33 -4.07
C LEU A 46 -4.03 3.05 -4.74
N GLN A 47 -5.01 2.29 -5.21
CA GLN A 47 -6.25 2.84 -5.75
C GLN A 47 -7.03 3.58 -4.66
N TYR A 48 -7.29 2.93 -3.53
CA TYR A 48 -7.96 3.53 -2.37
C TYR A 48 -7.31 4.86 -1.95
N PHE A 49 -5.99 4.85 -1.81
CA PHE A 49 -5.20 6.01 -1.40
C PHE A 49 -5.29 7.15 -2.41
N THR A 50 -5.33 6.83 -3.71
CA THR A 50 -5.48 7.81 -4.79
C THR A 50 -6.87 8.44 -4.76
N ASP A 51 -7.92 7.61 -4.69
CA ASP A 51 -9.30 8.07 -4.61
C ASP A 51 -9.53 8.95 -3.36
N ARG A 52 -8.91 8.58 -2.23
CA ARG A 52 -8.98 9.34 -0.98
C ARG A 52 -8.26 10.69 -1.05
N GLU A 53 -7.09 10.75 -1.68
CA GLU A 53 -6.41 12.02 -1.89
C GLU A 53 -7.22 12.95 -2.79
N GLU A 54 -7.79 12.45 -3.89
CA GLU A 54 -8.63 13.24 -4.79
C GLU A 54 -9.88 13.78 -4.07
N GLN A 55 -10.53 12.96 -3.25
CA GLN A 55 -11.67 13.37 -2.43
C GLN A 55 -11.28 14.45 -1.41
N ALA A 56 -10.11 14.33 -0.78
CA ALA A 56 -9.63 15.30 0.18
C ALA A 56 -9.28 16.64 -0.50
N ASP A 57 -8.57 16.59 -1.63
CA ASP A 57 -8.21 17.76 -2.42
C ASP A 57 -9.46 18.52 -2.90
N ALA A 58 -10.51 17.81 -3.33
CA ALA A 58 -11.80 18.40 -3.69
C ALA A 58 -12.48 19.15 -2.52
N GLN A 59 -12.17 18.78 -1.27
CA GLN A 59 -12.64 19.44 -0.05
C GLN A 59 -11.67 20.51 0.48
N GLY A 60 -10.60 20.81 -0.27
CA GLY A 60 -9.57 21.76 0.13
C GLY A 60 -8.72 21.29 1.32
N ARG A 61 -8.69 19.98 1.59
CA ARG A 61 -7.94 19.36 2.69
C ARG A 61 -6.94 18.35 2.13
N GLY A 62 -5.73 18.28 2.67
CA GLY A 62 -4.83 17.16 2.33
C GLY A 62 -5.20 15.91 3.14
N PHE A 63 -5.15 14.72 2.53
CA PHE A 63 -5.21 13.46 3.28
C PHE A 63 -3.88 13.21 4.01
N LEU A 64 -2.77 13.27 3.26
CA LEU A 64 -1.42 13.43 3.78
C LEU A 64 -0.83 14.73 3.25
N ASN A 65 0.32 15.14 3.81
CA ASN A 65 1.09 16.18 3.14
C ASN A 65 1.59 15.66 1.77
N LYS A 66 1.65 16.54 0.78
CA LYS A 66 2.01 16.20 -0.60
C LYS A 66 3.31 15.38 -0.74
N PRO A 67 4.43 15.72 -0.07
CA PRO A 67 5.65 14.93 -0.21
C PRO A 67 5.53 13.53 0.39
N THR A 68 4.86 13.37 1.53
CA THR A 68 4.61 12.06 2.14
C THR A 68 3.71 11.20 1.24
N ALA A 69 2.62 11.76 0.69
CA ALA A 69 1.74 11.05 -0.22
C ALA A 69 2.47 10.54 -1.47
N LYS A 70 3.30 11.41 -2.07
CA LYS A 70 4.15 11.05 -3.21
C LYS A 70 5.14 9.94 -2.85
N GLY A 71 5.83 10.07 -1.72
CA GLY A 71 6.77 9.06 -1.24
C GLY A 71 6.10 7.70 -1.05
N PHE A 72 4.91 7.69 -0.45
CA PHE A 72 4.17 6.46 -0.21
C PHE A 72 3.76 5.75 -1.51
N ARG A 73 3.22 6.50 -2.50
CA ARG A 73 2.91 5.96 -3.83
C ARG A 73 4.14 5.36 -4.50
N VAL A 74 5.26 6.08 -4.48
CA VAL A 74 6.52 5.62 -5.06
C VAL A 74 6.95 4.31 -4.41
N ILE A 75 7.01 4.23 -3.07
CA ILE A 75 7.46 3.04 -2.36
C ILE A 75 6.64 1.80 -2.74
N ILE A 76 5.30 1.89 -2.74
CA ILE A 76 4.46 0.75 -3.09
C ILE A 76 4.64 0.38 -4.56
N SER A 77 4.60 1.37 -5.46
CA SER A 77 4.76 1.13 -6.90
C SER A 77 6.11 0.49 -7.24
N SER A 78 7.20 0.94 -6.61
CA SER A 78 8.53 0.39 -6.78
C SER A 78 8.58 -1.05 -6.27
N THR A 79 7.94 -1.34 -5.14
CA THR A 79 7.91 -2.70 -4.58
C THR A 79 7.16 -3.67 -5.49
N THR A 80 6.01 -3.28 -6.03
CA THR A 80 5.24 -4.12 -6.98
C THR A 80 5.98 -4.30 -8.31
N SER A 81 6.66 -3.25 -8.80
CA SER A 81 7.48 -3.33 -10.01
C SER A 81 8.70 -4.25 -9.81
N LEU A 82 9.36 -4.17 -8.65
CA LEU A 82 10.44 -5.08 -8.29
C LEU A 82 9.94 -6.52 -8.23
N LEU A 83 8.82 -6.78 -7.56
CA LEU A 83 8.22 -8.12 -7.53
C LEU A 83 7.98 -8.66 -8.94
N THR A 84 7.42 -7.84 -9.82
CA THR A 84 7.17 -8.22 -11.22
C THR A 84 8.46 -8.56 -11.95
N TYR A 85 9.49 -7.74 -11.80
CA TYR A 85 10.81 -7.96 -12.40
C TYR A 85 11.45 -9.26 -11.87
N PHE A 86 11.47 -9.46 -10.56
CA PHE A 86 12.02 -10.66 -9.94
C PHE A 86 11.27 -11.94 -10.37
N ALA A 87 9.96 -11.88 -10.49
CA ALA A 87 9.13 -13.00 -10.91
C ALA A 87 9.30 -13.35 -12.39
N LYS A 88 9.31 -12.34 -13.27
CA LYS A 88 9.30 -12.56 -14.72
C LYS A 88 10.70 -12.72 -15.30
N GLU A 89 11.65 -11.90 -14.88
CA GLU A 89 12.99 -11.84 -15.50
C GLU A 89 14.00 -12.75 -14.79
N LEU A 90 13.81 -12.99 -13.48
CA LEU A 90 14.78 -13.69 -12.65
C LEU A 90 14.27 -15.02 -12.07
N GLY A 91 12.99 -15.35 -12.28
CA GLY A 91 12.37 -16.61 -11.82
C GLY A 91 12.18 -16.73 -10.30
N TYR A 92 12.27 -15.64 -9.54
CA TYR A 92 12.02 -15.65 -8.10
C TYR A 92 10.52 -15.56 -7.78
N HIS A 93 10.03 -16.42 -6.91
CA HIS A 93 8.60 -16.49 -6.61
C HIS A 93 8.08 -15.44 -5.62
N TYR A 94 8.98 -14.85 -4.82
CA TYR A 94 8.60 -13.90 -3.78
C TYR A 94 9.68 -12.88 -3.45
N LEU A 95 9.26 -11.75 -2.90
CA LEU A 95 10.10 -10.69 -2.36
C LEU A 95 9.92 -10.59 -0.84
N LEU A 96 11.03 -10.62 -0.10
CA LEU A 96 11.05 -10.24 1.32
C LEU A 96 11.23 -8.73 1.42
N VAL A 97 10.15 -8.03 1.78
CA VAL A 97 10.13 -6.57 1.78
C VAL A 97 10.87 -5.98 3.00
N ALA A 98 10.89 -6.69 4.13
CA ALA A 98 11.54 -6.26 5.38
C ALA A 98 12.98 -6.77 5.52
N ARG A 99 13.84 -6.46 4.53
CA ARG A 99 15.27 -6.81 4.56
C ARG A 99 16.21 -5.61 4.75
N HIS A 100 15.66 -4.46 5.10
CA HIS A 100 16.40 -3.23 5.37
C HIS A 100 16.43 -2.90 6.86
#